data_AF-A0AAD4XYG3-F1
#
_entry.id   AF-A0AAD4XYG3-F1
#
_cell.length_a   1.000
_cell.length_b   1.000
_cell.length_c   1.000
_cell.angle_alpha   90.00
_cell.angle_beta   90.00
_cell.angle_gamma   90.00
#
_symmetry.space_group_name_H-M   'P 1'
#
loop_
_entity.id
_entity.type
_entity.pdbx_description
1 polymer ?
#
loop_
_entity_poly.entity_id
_entity_poly.type
_entity_poly.pdbx_seq_one_letter_code
_entity_poly.pdbx_strand_id
1 'polypeptide(L)'
;MASKIHIFRKSAMEAGNPGKYYINPSEKLMSVASKWRVIEHEDCVEVIFNRAALEDAYPIIIRRYNNQAIGDSENKDDDYSFIVNTDFLNLKEADSEMKDDVSKIYFPKIKGEDNKKN
;
A
#
# COMPACT_ATOMS: atom_id res chain seq x y z
N MET A 1 21.29 16.92 -5.32
CA MET A 1 21.14 16.56 -3.88
C MET A 1 20.48 15.20 -3.79
N ALA A 2 21.28 14.15 -3.55
CA ALA A 2 20.84 12.75 -3.50
C ALA A 2 20.69 12.22 -2.05
N SER A 3 20.58 13.09 -1.04
CA SER A 3 20.98 12.74 0.33
C SER A 3 19.87 12.58 1.38
N LYS A 4 18.58 12.71 1.04
CA LYS A 4 17.49 12.45 2.00
C LYS A 4 16.62 11.25 1.62
N ILE A 5 16.25 11.13 0.34
CA ILE A 5 15.48 9.99 -0.19
C ILE A 5 16.18 8.64 0.08
N HIS A 6 17.52 8.62 0.05
CA HIS A 6 18.30 7.41 0.25
C HIS A 6 18.34 6.93 1.72
N ILE A 7 18.26 7.84 2.69
CA ILE A 7 18.29 7.52 4.12
C ILE A 7 16.93 6.97 4.57
N PHE A 8 15.83 7.59 4.12
CA PHE A 8 14.48 7.10 4.42
C PHE A 8 14.18 5.74 3.76
N ARG A 9 14.73 5.49 2.56
CA ARG A 9 14.69 4.15 1.92
C ARG A 9 15.33 3.07 2.79
N LYS A 10 16.48 3.36 3.40
CA LYS A 10 17.24 2.37 4.18
C LYS A 10 16.55 2.03 5.50
N SER A 11 16.06 3.02 6.23
CA SER A 11 15.31 2.80 7.47
C SER A 11 13.97 2.10 7.27
N ALA A 12 13.32 2.31 6.11
CA ALA A 12 12.09 1.62 5.73
C ALA A 12 12.29 0.14 5.46
N MET A 13 13.34 -0.20 4.72
CA MET A 13 13.72 -1.59 4.45
C MET A 13 14.19 -2.31 5.72
N GLU A 14 14.88 -1.59 6.63
CA GLU A 14 15.32 -2.10 7.93
C GLU A 14 14.15 -2.35 8.92
N ALA A 15 13.00 -1.68 8.75
CA ALA A 15 11.84 -1.79 9.65
C ALA A 15 10.95 -3.04 9.40
N GLY A 16 11.20 -3.82 8.35
CA GLY A 16 10.71 -5.20 8.22
C GLY A 16 9.18 -5.40 8.09
N ASN A 17 8.40 -4.35 7.80
CA ASN A 17 6.95 -4.50 7.56
C ASN A 17 6.48 -3.71 6.32
N PRO A 18 6.40 -4.37 5.14
CA PRO A 18 6.01 -3.76 3.86
C PRO A 18 4.65 -3.05 3.88
N GLY A 19 3.71 -3.54 4.72
CA GLY A 19 2.38 -2.96 4.85
C GLY A 19 2.39 -1.53 5.35
N LYS A 20 3.34 -1.14 6.22
CA LYS A 20 3.45 0.24 6.72
C LYS A 20 4.15 1.20 5.75
N TYR A 21 4.87 0.66 4.76
CA TYR A 21 5.67 1.46 3.84
C TYR A 21 4.93 1.78 2.53
N TYR A 22 4.27 0.77 1.97
CA TYR A 22 3.60 0.87 0.68
C TYR A 22 2.10 1.18 0.79
N ILE A 23 1.43 0.61 1.80
CA ILE A 23 -0.03 0.47 1.88
C ILE A 23 -0.49 0.89 3.28
N ASN A 24 -0.29 2.17 3.65
CA ASN A 24 -0.56 2.71 4.98
C ASN A 24 -2.04 2.50 5.39
N PRO A 25 -2.37 1.49 6.23
CA PRO A 25 -3.74 1.08 6.48
C PRO A 25 -4.39 1.90 7.60
N SER A 26 -5.71 2.10 7.55
CA SER A 26 -6.43 2.75 8.63
C SER A 26 -6.47 1.88 9.89
N GLU A 27 -6.70 2.48 11.06
CA GLU A 27 -6.88 1.72 12.30
C GLU A 27 -8.02 0.71 12.19
N LYS A 28 -9.11 1.08 11.50
CA LYS A 28 -10.24 0.19 11.27
C LYS A 28 -9.88 -0.97 10.35
N LEU A 29 -9.08 -0.75 9.31
CA LEU A 29 -8.56 -1.83 8.49
C LEU A 29 -7.57 -2.72 9.26
N MET A 30 -6.77 -2.14 10.14
CA MET A 30 -5.88 -2.88 11.05
C MET A 30 -6.63 -3.72 12.08
N SER A 31 -7.85 -3.33 12.49
CA SER A 31 -8.70 -4.14 13.39
C SER A 31 -9.07 -5.51 12.79
N VAL A 32 -8.98 -5.65 11.47
CA VAL A 32 -9.23 -6.88 10.72
C VAL A 32 -7.97 -7.39 9.99
N ALA A 33 -6.79 -7.15 10.55
CA ALA A 33 -5.50 -7.54 9.97
C ALA A 33 -5.36 -9.04 9.63
N SER A 34 -6.15 -9.94 10.23
CA SER A 34 -6.15 -11.36 9.85
C SER A 34 -6.89 -11.65 8.53
N LYS A 35 -7.67 -10.68 8.02
CA LYS A 35 -8.56 -10.81 6.85
C LYS A 35 -7.95 -10.22 5.59
N TRP A 36 -6.79 -9.59 5.70
CA TRP A 36 -6.06 -9.04 4.56
C TRP A 36 -4.55 -9.15 4.80
N ARG A 37 -3.77 -9.04 3.74
CA ARG A 37 -2.31 -9.01 3.85
C ARG A 37 -1.68 -8.31 2.66
N VAL A 38 -0.44 -7.88 2.86
CA VAL A 38 0.41 -7.30 1.82
C VAL A 38 1.57 -8.26 1.56
N ILE A 39 1.78 -8.59 0.28
CA ILE A 39 2.91 -9.38 -0.19
C ILE A 39 3.75 -8.48 -1.10
N GLU A 40 5.04 -8.40 -0.82
CA GLU A 40 5.98 -7.69 -1.68
C GLU A 40 6.60 -8.66 -2.68
N HIS A 41 6.50 -8.32 -3.96
CA HIS A 41 7.17 -9.00 -5.07
C HIS A 41 8.28 -8.11 -5.62
N GLU A 42 9.09 -8.63 -6.55
CA GLU A 42 10.21 -7.86 -7.13
C GLU A 42 9.72 -6.61 -7.88
N ASP A 43 8.65 -6.75 -8.65
CA ASP A 43 8.12 -5.75 -9.57
C ASP A 43 6.81 -5.10 -9.11
N CYS A 44 6.15 -5.64 -8.09
CA CYS A 44 4.88 -5.14 -7.59
C CYS A 44 4.67 -5.37 -6.09
N VAL A 45 3.62 -4.75 -5.56
CA VAL A 45 3.06 -5.05 -4.24
C VAL A 45 1.66 -5.60 -4.45
N GLU A 46 1.40 -6.78 -3.90
CA GLU A 46 0.11 -7.46 -3.95
C GLU A 46 -0.62 -7.28 -2.63
N VAL A 47 -1.84 -6.74 -2.67
CA VAL A 47 -2.72 -6.62 -1.51
C VAL A 47 -3.87 -7.60 -1.68
N ILE A 48 -4.05 -8.49 -0.71
CA ILE A 48 -5.03 -9.57 -0.76
C ILE A 48 -6.07 -9.34 0.34
N PHE A 49 -7.34 -9.42 -0.03
CA PHE A 49 -8.50 -9.32 0.86
C PHE A 49 -9.34 -10.60 0.79
N ASN A 50 -9.67 -11.17 1.94
CA ASN A 50 -10.71 -12.20 2.03
C ASN A 50 -12.06 -11.52 2.25
N ARG A 51 -12.85 -11.40 1.19
CA ARG A 51 -14.14 -10.72 1.18
C ARG A 51 -15.19 -11.44 2.02
N ALA A 52 -15.21 -12.77 2.00
CA ALA A 52 -16.11 -13.57 2.86
C ALA A 52 -15.83 -13.30 4.34
N ALA A 53 -14.57 -13.08 4.72
CA ALA A 53 -14.23 -12.68 6.08
C ALA A 53 -14.59 -11.21 6.36
N LEU A 54 -14.61 -10.35 5.34
CA LEU A 54 -14.89 -8.91 5.41
C LEU A 54 -16.39 -8.59 5.23
N GLU A 55 -17.29 -9.49 5.67
CA GLU A 55 -18.75 -9.47 5.52
C GLU A 55 -19.39 -8.06 5.35
N ASP A 56 -19.13 -7.14 6.29
CA ASP A 56 -19.66 -5.74 6.30
C ASP A 56 -18.62 -4.65 5.95
N ALA A 57 -17.39 -5.04 5.66
CA ALA A 57 -16.23 -4.15 5.50
C ALA A 57 -15.96 -3.74 4.03
N TYR A 58 -16.85 -4.13 3.11
CA TYR A 58 -16.72 -3.83 1.69
C TYR A 58 -17.74 -2.73 1.29
N PRO A 59 -17.31 -1.62 0.66
CA PRO A 59 -16.08 -1.48 -0.12
C PRO A 59 -14.85 -1.02 0.69
N ILE A 60 -13.68 -1.57 0.33
CA ILE A 60 -12.38 -1.04 0.79
C ILE A 60 -12.09 0.27 0.04
N ILE A 61 -11.80 1.34 0.77
CA ILE A 61 -11.51 2.65 0.19
C ILE A 61 -10.01 2.76 -0.08
N ILE A 62 -9.64 2.94 -1.35
CA ILE A 62 -8.26 3.15 -1.75
C ILE A 62 -8.00 4.64 -1.88
N ARG A 63 -7.12 5.17 -1.05
CA ARG A 63 -6.69 6.56 -1.12
C ARG A 63 -5.28 6.66 -1.67
N ARG A 64 -4.99 7.78 -2.34
CA ARG A 64 -3.68 8.08 -2.92
C ARG A 64 -2.99 9.08 -2.03
N TYR A 65 -1.69 8.92 -1.83
CA TYR A 65 -0.90 9.91 -1.12
C TYR A 65 0.52 9.98 -1.66
N ASN A 66 1.04 11.19 -1.81
CA ASN A 66 2.39 11.49 -2.29
C ASN A 66 3.22 12.09 -1.16
N ASN A 67 4.54 11.90 -1.18
CA ASN A 67 5.51 12.62 -0.37
C ASN A 67 5.36 12.51 1.16
N GLN A 68 5.62 11.34 1.75
CA GLN A 68 5.80 11.26 3.20
C GLN A 68 6.84 10.23 3.64
N ALA A 69 7.63 10.60 4.65
CA ALA A 69 8.52 9.67 5.34
C ALA A 69 7.71 8.74 6.25
N ILE A 70 8.32 7.63 6.70
CA ILE A 70 7.70 6.73 7.68
C ILE A 70 7.33 7.55 8.94
N GLY A 71 6.03 7.60 9.25
CA GLY A 71 5.49 8.25 10.44
C GLY A 71 4.81 9.61 10.22
N ASP A 72 4.82 10.16 9.00
CA ASP A 72 4.33 11.53 8.77
C ASP A 72 2.79 11.65 8.63
N SER A 73 2.06 10.59 8.30
CA SER A 73 0.60 10.57 8.38
C SER A 73 0.12 9.16 8.71
N GLU A 74 -0.38 8.98 9.92
CA GLU A 74 -1.28 7.87 10.20
C GLU A 74 -2.51 8.00 9.32
N ASN A 75 -3.00 6.88 8.78
CA ASN A 75 -4.28 6.86 8.11
C ASN A 75 -5.40 6.92 9.17
N LYS A 76 -5.90 8.13 9.43
CA LYS A 76 -6.98 8.41 10.41
C LYS A 76 -8.38 8.27 9.84
N ASP A 77 -8.52 7.52 8.75
CA ASP A 77 -9.81 7.26 8.14
C ASP A 77 -10.64 6.32 9.04
N ASP A 78 -11.89 6.69 9.28
CA ASP A 78 -12.84 5.91 10.09
C ASP A 78 -13.46 4.76 9.29
N ASP A 79 -13.07 4.57 8.03
CA ASP A 79 -13.47 3.47 7.16
C ASP A 79 -12.38 2.40 6.97
N TYR A 80 -12.76 1.27 6.37
CA TYR A 80 -11.81 0.25 5.93
C TYR A 80 -11.04 0.78 4.72
N SER A 81 -9.91 1.43 4.97
CA SER A 81 -9.15 2.09 3.93
C SER A 81 -7.65 1.88 4.08
N PHE A 82 -6.96 2.07 2.97
CA PHE A 82 -5.52 2.17 2.97
C PHE A 82 -5.07 3.25 2.00
N ILE A 83 -3.92 3.83 2.31
CA ILE A 83 -3.27 4.84 1.52
C ILE A 83 -2.11 4.18 0.75
N VAL A 84 -2.14 4.29 -0.57
CA VAL A 84 -1.05 3.83 -1.43
C VAL A 84 0.01 4.93 -1.55
N ASN A 85 1.26 4.56 -1.26
CA ASN A 85 2.41 5.45 -1.44
C ASN A 85 2.82 5.51 -2.92
N THR A 86 2.42 6.58 -3.60
CA THR A 86 2.66 6.74 -5.04
C THR A 86 4.05 7.25 -5.40
N ASP A 87 4.94 7.45 -4.41
CA ASP A 87 6.38 7.67 -4.65
C ASP A 87 7.08 6.36 -5.07
N PHE A 88 6.47 5.22 -4.76
CA PHE A 88 7.01 3.89 -5.06
C PHE A 88 6.08 3.02 -5.89
N LEU A 89 4.77 3.24 -5.80
CA LEU A 89 3.78 2.41 -6.48
C LEU A 89 3.04 3.18 -7.56
N ASN A 90 2.95 2.59 -8.74
CA ASN A 90 2.20 3.13 -9.86
C ASN A 90 0.72 2.77 -9.73
N LEU A 91 -0.01 3.61 -8.99
CA LEU A 91 -1.45 3.43 -8.82
C LEU A 91 -2.26 3.55 -10.12
N LYS A 92 -1.70 4.17 -11.18
CA LYS A 92 -2.40 4.27 -12.47
C LYS A 92 -2.38 2.95 -13.25
N GLU A 93 -1.36 2.13 -13.02
CA GLU A 93 -1.21 0.80 -13.62
C GLU A 93 -1.60 -0.31 -12.63
N ALA A 94 -2.27 0.05 -11.54
CA ALA A 94 -2.79 -0.93 -10.61
C ALA A 94 -3.82 -1.82 -11.32
N ASP A 95 -3.67 -3.13 -11.17
CA ASP A 95 -4.60 -4.12 -11.67
C ASP A 95 -5.29 -4.81 -10.50
N SER A 96 -6.49 -5.35 -10.73
CA SER A 96 -7.23 -6.07 -9.71
C SER A 96 -7.87 -7.31 -10.28
N GLU A 97 -7.65 -8.45 -9.61
CA GLU A 97 -8.39 -9.67 -9.90
C GLU A 97 -9.34 -10.00 -8.75
N MET A 98 -10.49 -10.56 -9.13
CA MET A 98 -11.44 -11.13 -8.19
C MET A 98 -11.68 -12.58 -8.60
N LYS A 99 -11.37 -13.51 -7.71
CA LYS A 99 -11.66 -14.92 -7.89
C LYS A 99 -12.24 -15.46 -6.60
N ASP A 100 -13.43 -16.05 -6.71
CA ASP A 100 -14.24 -16.45 -5.57
C ASP A 100 -14.42 -15.26 -4.59
N ASP A 101 -14.24 -15.49 -3.29
CA ASP A 101 -14.30 -14.45 -2.24
C ASP A 101 -12.94 -13.80 -1.95
N VAL A 102 -11.96 -13.95 -2.84
CA VAL A 102 -10.64 -13.34 -2.68
C VAL A 102 -10.48 -12.23 -3.72
N SER A 103 -10.27 -11.01 -3.22
CA SER A 103 -9.88 -9.87 -4.04
C SER A 103 -8.38 -9.64 -3.90
N LYS A 104 -7.71 -9.43 -5.02
CA LYS A 104 -6.30 -9.08 -5.05
C LYS A 104 -6.11 -7.82 -5.87
N ILE A 105 -5.21 -6.97 -5.39
CA ILE A 105 -4.84 -5.72 -6.06
C ILE A 105 -3.33 -5.73 -6.22
N TYR A 106 -2.89 -5.58 -7.46
CA TYR A 106 -1.50 -5.50 -7.85
C TYR A 106 -1.13 -4.05 -8.07
N PHE A 107 -0.17 -3.55 -7.30
CA PHE A 107 0.40 -2.21 -7.48
C PHE A 107 1.81 -2.34 -8.05
N PRO A 108 2.04 -2.05 -9.34
CA PRO A 108 3.37 -2.08 -9.91
C PRO A 108 4.32 -1.11 -9.19
N LYS A 109 5.58 -1.50 -9.00
CA LYS A 109 6.62 -0.62 -8.48
C LYS A 109 7.12 0.30 -9.59
N ILE A 110 7.27 1.59 -9.28
CA ILE A 110 7.82 2.59 -10.19
C ILE A 110 9.31 2.29 -10.40
N LYS A 111 9.74 2.10 -11.66
CA LYS A 111 11.16 1.89 -11.97
C LYS A 111 11.89 3.22 -11.83
N GLY A 112 13.14 3.19 -11.36
CA GLY A 112 13.91 4.42 -11.06
C GLY A 112 14.07 5.40 -12.23
N GLU A 113 13.80 4.98 -13.46
CA GLU A 113 13.82 5.81 -14.67
C GLU A 113 12.51 6.59 -14.94
N ASP A 114 11.39 6.20 -14.33
CA ASP A 114 10.09 6.84 -14.52
C ASP A 114 9.92 8.15 -13.73
N ASN A 115 10.86 8.45 -12.83
CA ASN A 115 10.89 9.70 -12.05
C ASN A 115 11.31 10.95 -12.86
N LYS A 116 11.45 10.84 -14.19
CA LYS A 116 11.64 11.97 -15.10
C LYS A 116 10.37 12.26 -15.89
N LYS A 117 9.32 12.79 -15.23
CA LYS A 117 8.28 13.64 -15.84
C LYS A 117 7.25 14.08 -14.80
N ASN A 118 7.50 15.21 -14.15
CA ASN A 118 6.74 16.45 -14.37
C ASN A 118 7.37 17.59 -13.56
#